data_AF-A0A179S6U5-F1
#
_entry.id   AF-A0A179S6U5-F1
#
_cell.length_a   1.000
_cell.length_b   1.000
_cell.length_c   1.000
_cell.angle_alpha   90.00
_cell.angle_beta   90.00
_cell.angle_gamma   90.00
#
_symmetry.space_group_name_H-M   'P 1'
#
loop_
_entity.id
_entity.type
_entity.pdbx_description
1 polymer ?
#
loop_
_entity_poly.entity_id
_entity_poly.type
_entity_poly.pdbx_seq_one_letter_code
_entity_poly.pdbx_strand_id
1 'polypeptide(L)' 'MKFAQNRLYVESYAKCPNCGILLYENPANEAPDTVRADGRIYCSAWCVDWERKREARRREAGEAGS' A
#
# COMPACT_ATOMS: atom_id res chain seq x y z
N MET A 1 -7.99 -10.21 19.08
CA MET A 1 -7.90 -11.04 17.86
C MET A 1 -9.07 -12.02 17.90
N LYS A 2 -10.04 -11.93 16.98
CA LYS A 2 -11.21 -12.82 16.96
C LYS A 2 -10.99 -13.88 15.88
N PHE A 3 -11.04 -15.14 16.27
CA PHE A 3 -10.80 -16.29 15.40
C PHE A 3 -11.97 -16.49 14.43
N ALA A 4 -11.69 -16.62 13.13
CA ALA A 4 -12.70 -17.04 12.16
C ALA A 4 -13.13 -18.49 12.45
N GLN A 5 -14.44 -18.77 12.36
CA GLN A 5 -15.05 -20.04 12.77
C GLN A 5 -14.47 -21.27 12.04
N ASN A 6 -13.82 -21.07 10.90
CA ASN A 6 -13.29 -22.08 10.00
C ASN A 6 -11.80 -22.41 10.21
N ARG A 7 -11.11 -21.81 11.18
CA ARG A 7 -9.66 -22.00 11.45
C ARG A 7 -8.74 -21.68 10.26
N LEU A 8 -9.22 -20.98 9.23
CA LEU A 8 -8.39 -20.48 8.15
C LEU A 8 -7.88 -19.10 8.54
N TYR A 9 -6.59 -19.01 8.84
CA TYR A 9 -5.93 -17.78 9.26
C TYR A 9 -5.34 -17.07 8.06
N VAL A 10 -5.46 -15.74 8.01
CA VAL A 10 -4.63 -14.93 7.12
C VAL A 10 -3.27 -14.80 7.80
N GLU A 11 -2.30 -15.59 7.35
CA GLU A 11 -0.95 -15.62 7.92
C GLU A 11 -0.14 -14.37 7.57
N SER A 12 -0.39 -13.79 6.40
CA SER A 12 0.18 -12.51 6.00
C SER A 12 -0.74 -11.79 5.02
N TYR A 13 -0.69 -10.45 5.03
CA TYR A 13 -1.33 -9.61 4.03
C TYR A 13 -0.41 -8.43 3.74
N ALA A 14 -0.37 -7.97 2.49
CA ALA A 14 0.28 -6.72 2.15
C ALA A 14 -0.74 -5.57 2.23
N LYS A 15 -0.29 -4.37 2.56
CA LYS A 15 -1.10 -3.14 2.54
C LYS A 15 -0.48 -2.14 1.59
N CYS A 16 -1.31 -1.45 0.81
CA CYS A 16 -0.85 -0.30 0.04
C CYS A 16 -0.32 0.78 1.01
N PRO A 17 0.94 1.23 0.88
CA PRO A 17 1.51 2.25 1.77
C PRO A 17 0.78 3.60 1.71
N ASN A 18 0.16 3.91 0.57
CA ASN A 18 -0.53 5.19 0.37
C ASN A 18 -1.95 5.19 0.94
N CYS A 19 -2.80 4.23 0.55
CA CYS A 19 -4.24 4.25 0.87
C CYS A 19 -4.67 3.19 1.89
N GLY A 20 -3.81 2.25 2.27
CA GLY A 20 -4.08 1.25 3.31
C GLY A 20 -4.95 0.07 2.87
N ILE A 21 -5.37 -0.02 1.61
CA ILE A 21 -6.11 -1.19 1.10
C ILE A 21 -5.28 -2.46 1.22
N LEU A 22 -5.93 -3.57 1.54
CA LEU A 22 -5.31 -4.90 1.58
C LEU A 22 -5.03 -5.37 0.15
N LEU A 23 -3.78 -5.74 -0.09
CA LEU A 23 -3.31 -6.38 -1.31
C LEU A 23 -3.28 -7.88 -1.07
N TYR A 24 -4.18 -8.59 -1.73
CA TYR A 24 -4.21 -10.04 -1.70
C TYR A 24 -3.33 -10.59 -2.83
N GLU A 25 -2.68 -11.73 -2.58
CA GLU A 25 -2.00 -12.49 -3.61
C GLU A 25 -3.05 -13.07 -4.57
N ASN A 26 -3.39 -12.28 -5.59
CA ASN A 26 -4.15 -12.68 -6.77
C ASN A 26 -5.55 -13.26 -6.47
N PRO A 27 -6.65 -12.48 -6.55
CA PRO A 27 -7.93 -13.13 -6.80
C PRO A 27 -7.79 -13.79 -8.18
N ALA A 28 -8.26 -15.03 -8.32
CA ALA A 28 -8.32 -15.75 -9.60
C ALA A 28 -9.09 -14.99 -10.72
N ASN A 29 -9.59 -13.78 -10.43
CA ASN A 29 -10.21 -12.84 -11.33
C ASN A 29 -9.72 -11.41 -10.97
N GLU A 30 -8.81 -10.84 -11.77
CA GLU A 30 -8.63 -9.38 -11.99
C GLU A 30 -8.48 -8.47 -10.75
N ALA A 31 -7.36 -8.55 -10.02
CA ALA A 31 -6.92 -7.36 -9.27
C ALA A 31 -6.27 -6.37 -10.25
N PRO A 32 -6.59 -5.06 -10.20
CA PRO A 32 -5.90 -4.05 -11.01
C PRO A 32 -4.39 -4.11 -10.72
N ASP A 33 -3.57 -4.04 -11.77
CA ASP A 33 -2.12 -4.27 -11.74
C ASP A 33 -1.47 -3.61 -10.53
N THR A 34 -1.17 -4.41 -9.51
CA THR A 34 -0.41 -3.92 -8.35
C THR A 34 0.93 -3.41 -8.87
N VAL A 35 1.31 -2.20 -8.47
CA VAL A 35 2.54 -1.57 -8.96
C VAL A 35 3.64 -1.73 -7.92
N ARG A 36 4.82 -2.17 -8.36
CA ARG A 36 6.03 -2.17 -7.52
C ARG A 36 6.81 -0.88 -7.76
N ALA A 37 7.07 -0.13 -6.69
CA ALA A 37 7.89 1.08 -6.73
C ALA A 37 8.66 1.20 -5.41
N ASP A 38 9.90 1.65 -5.45
CA ASP A 38 10.69 1.98 -4.26
C ASP A 38 10.76 0.83 -3.23
N GLY A 39 10.78 -0.41 -3.72
CA GLY A 39 10.81 -1.64 -2.90
C GLY A 39 9.49 -2.03 -2.24
N ARG A 40 8.38 -1.33 -2.54
CA ARG A 40 7.04 -1.54 -1.96
C ARG A 40 6.01 -1.89 -3.04
N ILE A 41 4.87 -2.44 -2.63
CA ILE A 41 3.75 -2.77 -3.53
C ILE A 41 2.57 -1.83 -3.25
N TYR A 42 2.00 -1.27 -4.31
CA TYR A 42 0.87 -0.34 -4.28
C TYR A 42 -0.32 -0.92 -5.04
N CYS A 43 -1.53 -0.50 -4.68
CA CYS A 43 -2.74 -0.92 -5.39
C CYS A 43 -2.90 -0.29 -6.78
N SER A 44 -2.15 0.76 -7.11
CA SER A 44 -2.17 1.43 -8.42
C SER A 44 -1.00 2.41 -8.57
N ALA A 45 -0.71 2.82 -9.81
CA ALA A 45 0.27 3.87 -10.11
C ALA A 45 -0.10 5.21 -9.45
N TRP A 46 -1.41 5.53 -9.39
CA TRP A 46 -1.89 6.75 -8.71
C TRP A 46 -1.44 6.82 -7.25
N CYS A 47 -1.43 5.68 -6.55
CA CYS A 47 -0.96 5.62 -5.17
C CYS A 47 0.54 5.87 -5.02
N VAL A 48 1.35 5.48 -6.01
CA VAL A 48 2.78 5.78 -6.06
C VAL A 48 2.98 7.29 -6.19
N ASP A 49 2.30 7.92 -7.16
CA ASP A 49 2.46 9.35 -7.43
C ASP A 49 2.05 10.23 -6.24
N TRP A 50 0.97 9.86 -5.56
CA TRP A 50 0.48 10.61 -4.39
C TRP A 50 1.43 10.51 -3.20
N GLU A 51 1.99 9.32 -2.95
CA GLU A 51 2.98 9.16 -1.90
C GLU A 51 4.21 10.02 -2.16
N ARG A 52 4.74 9.98 -3.39
CA ARG A 52 5.89 10.82 -3.80
C ARG A 52 5.62 12.31 -3.63
N LYS A 53 4.44 12.78 -4.05
CA LYS A 53 4.04 14.19 -3.86
C LYS A 53 3.93 14.55 -2.37
N ARG A 54 3.41 13.65 -1.54
CA ARG A 54 3.32 13.85 -0.08
C ARG A 54 4.72 13.93 0.55
N GLU A 55 5.65 13.08 0.12
CA GLU A 55 7.03 13.09 0.61
C GLU A 55 7.78 14.34 0.16
N ALA A 56 7.62 14.77 -1.10
CA ALA A 56 8.19 16.03 -1.59
C ALA A 56 7.73 17.23 -0.75
N ARG A 57 6.42 17.37 -0.50
CA ARG A 57 5.88 18.44 0.37
C ARG A 57 6.43 18.39 1.80
N ARG A 58 6.66 17.19 2.35
CA ARG A 58 7.24 17.03 3.69
C ARG A 58 8.71 17.46 3.73
N ARG A 59 9.47 17.14 2.68
CA ARG A 59 10.87 17.58 2.55
C ARG A 59 10.96 19.10 2.43
N GLU A 60 10.16 19.69 1.55
CA GLU A 60 10.08 21.16 1.37
C GLU A 60 9.70 21.86 2.68
N ALA A 61 8.71 21.34 3.41
CA ALA A 61 8.31 21.89 4.71
C ALA A 61 9.39 21.74 5.79
N GLY A 62 10.18 20.66 5.74
CA GLY A 62 11.31 20.44 6.65
C GLY A 62 12.51 21.35 6.36
N GLU A 63 12.76 21.65 5.08
CA GLU A 63 13.81 22.58 4.63
C GLU A 63 13.45 24.04 4.90
N ALA A 64 12.17 24.41 4.79
CA ALA A 64 11.69 25.77 5.10
C ALA A 64 11.68 26.12 6.60
N GLY A 65 11.87 25.12 7.47
CA GLY A 65 11.92 25.28 8.93
C GLY A 65 13.32 25.22 9.53
N SER A 66 14.37 25.06 8.71
CA SER A 66 15.79 25.05 9.11
C SER A 66 16.52 26.30 8.66
#